data_AF-A0A8H7NJZ0-F1
#
_entry.id   AF-A0A8H7NJZ0-F1
#
_cell.length_a   1.000
_cell.length_b   1.000
_cell.length_c   1.000
_cell.angle_alpha   90.00
_cell.angle_beta   90.00
_cell.angle_gamma   90.00
#
_symmetry.space_group_name_H-M   'P 1'
#
loop_
_entity.id
_entity.type
_entity.pdbx_description
1 polymer ?
#
loop_
_entity_poly.entity_id
_entity_poly.type
_entity_poly.pdbx_seq_one_letter_code
_entity_poly.pdbx_strand_id
1 'polypeptide(L)'
;MGHIDDVTTLHMVTAYLGVLIGGITFTGSIVAFLKLAGRVSSKPTIIPGRHVLNTGLVTANAATMGAFITMAPGSPMIAAGALAANTLLSFTKGYTTTAAIGGADMPVVITVLNAYSGFALVAEGFMLDNPLLTSVGALIGVSGSILSYIMCVAMNRSLTNVLFGGISAPTGVQEYKPQGEVTTTSVDDLADALLNSESVIFIVGYGMAVAKAQYAISNIVEILRSKGITVRFAIHPVAGRMPGQCNVLLAEASVPYDIVLEMDEINDDFSDTDLAVVIGANDTVNPIHGEGKFH
;
A
#
# COMPACT_ATOMS: atom_id res chain seq x y z
N MET A 1 -12.51 42.66 -17.44
CA MET A 1 -11.46 42.40 -16.43
C MET A 1 -12.20 41.91 -15.19
N GLY A 2 -12.18 40.61 -14.92
CA GLY A 2 -12.81 40.07 -13.71
C GLY A 2 -12.15 40.68 -12.47
N HIS A 3 -12.95 41.00 -11.46
CA HIS A 3 -12.48 41.57 -10.19
C HIS A 3 -11.34 40.71 -9.63
N ILE A 4 -10.13 41.25 -9.69
CA ILE A 4 -8.92 40.65 -9.11
C ILE A 4 -8.87 40.91 -7.59
N ASP A 5 -9.83 41.71 -7.08
CA ASP A 5 -9.93 42.14 -5.68
C ASP A 5 -10.44 41.04 -4.73
N ASP A 6 -11.02 39.95 -5.24
CA ASP A 6 -11.60 38.87 -4.41
C ASP A 6 -10.68 37.65 -4.22
N VAL A 7 -9.48 37.64 -4.82
CA VAL A 7 -8.53 36.52 -4.66
C VAL A 7 -7.82 36.63 -3.31
N THR A 8 -8.44 36.06 -2.28
CA THR A 8 -7.84 35.98 -0.94
C THR A 8 -6.54 35.16 -0.95
N THR A 9 -5.66 35.42 0.01
CA THR A 9 -4.45 34.62 0.24
C THR A 9 -4.77 33.13 0.42
N LEU A 10 -5.94 32.80 0.98
CA LEU A 10 -6.41 31.43 1.12
C LEU A 10 -6.54 30.75 -0.24
N HIS A 11 -7.23 31.38 -1.21
CA HIS A 11 -7.39 30.83 -2.57
C HIS A 11 -6.04 30.61 -3.27
N MET A 12 -5.08 31.53 -3.10
CA MET A 12 -3.74 31.37 -3.70
C MET A 12 -2.97 30.20 -3.07
N VAL A 13 -3.00 30.10 -1.73
CA VAL A 13 -2.33 29.01 -1.01
C VAL A 13 -2.93 27.67 -1.39
N THR A 14 -4.26 27.56 -1.42
CA THR A 14 -4.95 26.30 -1.71
C THR A 14 -4.80 25.90 -3.18
N ALA A 15 -4.83 26.85 -4.12
CA ALA A 15 -4.53 26.59 -5.53
C ALA A 15 -3.11 26.03 -5.72
N TYR A 16 -2.11 26.66 -5.08
CA TYR A 16 -0.72 26.21 -5.19
C TYR A 16 -0.52 24.82 -4.56
N LEU A 17 -1.09 24.58 -3.38
CA LEU A 17 -1.01 23.28 -2.71
C LEU A 17 -1.76 22.18 -3.49
N GLY A 18 -2.90 22.50 -4.10
CA GLY A 18 -3.64 21.59 -4.97
C GLY A 18 -2.78 21.10 -6.14
N VAL A 19 -2.09 22.00 -6.83
CA VAL A 19 -1.15 21.65 -7.91
C VAL A 19 0.02 20.82 -7.40
N LEU A 20 0.59 21.17 -6.25
CA LEU A 20 1.73 20.46 -5.66
C LEU A 20 1.36 19.01 -5.29
N ILE A 21 0.29 18.84 -4.50
CA ILE A 21 -0.17 17.53 -4.03
C ILE A 21 -0.67 16.71 -5.22
N GLY A 22 -1.47 17.31 -6.11
CA GLY A 22 -1.97 16.68 -7.32
C GLY A 22 -0.84 16.20 -8.25
N GLY A 23 0.20 17.01 -8.44
CA GLY A 23 1.32 16.65 -9.31
C GLY A 23 2.21 15.53 -8.76
N ILE A 24 2.46 15.53 -7.44
CA ILE A 24 3.12 14.40 -6.75
C ILE A 24 2.27 13.13 -6.91
N THR A 25 0.96 13.25 -6.70
CA THR A 25 0.02 12.12 -6.78
C THR A 25 -0.03 11.53 -8.18
N PHE A 26 -0.14 12.37 -9.19
CA PHE A 26 -0.24 11.98 -10.60
C PHE A 26 1.00 11.19 -11.04
N THR A 27 2.18 11.78 -10.87
CA THR A 27 3.43 11.15 -11.29
C THR A 27 3.80 9.95 -10.43
N GLY A 28 3.55 10.00 -9.12
CA GLY A 28 3.74 8.86 -8.23
C GLY A 28 2.86 7.68 -8.65
N SER A 29 1.58 7.91 -8.96
CA SER A 29 0.64 6.86 -9.37
C SER A 29 1.05 6.22 -10.69
N ILE A 30 1.56 7.01 -11.65
CA ILE A 30 2.09 6.47 -12.92
C ILE A 30 3.27 5.54 -12.65
N VAL A 31 4.23 5.93 -11.79
CA VAL A 31 5.39 5.08 -11.47
C VAL A 31 4.96 3.82 -10.73
N ALA A 32 4.05 3.92 -9.77
CA ALA A 32 3.50 2.77 -9.05
C ALA A 32 2.81 1.79 -10.01
N PHE A 33 1.97 2.30 -10.92
CA PHE A 33 1.33 1.51 -11.98
C PHE A 33 2.37 0.80 -12.85
N LEU A 34 3.38 1.52 -13.36
CA LEU A 34 4.39 0.94 -14.24
C LEU A 34 5.21 -0.17 -13.55
N LYS A 35 5.49 -0.03 -12.25
CA LYS A 35 6.17 -1.06 -11.45
C LYS A 35 5.31 -2.29 -11.22
N LEU A 36 4.03 -2.12 -10.90
CA LEU A 36 3.10 -3.23 -10.68
C LEU A 36 2.73 -3.95 -11.96
N ALA A 37 2.64 -3.23 -13.08
CA ALA A 37 2.44 -3.80 -14.41
C ALA A 37 3.69 -4.52 -14.97
N GLY A 38 4.82 -4.50 -14.25
CA GLY A 38 6.07 -5.11 -14.70
C GLY A 38 6.73 -4.40 -15.90
N ARG A 39 6.28 -3.19 -16.26
CA ARG A 39 6.86 -2.37 -17.34
C ARG A 39 8.14 -1.66 -16.92
N VAL A 40 8.32 -1.46 -15.62
CA VAL A 40 9.54 -0.90 -14.99
C VAL A 40 10.01 -1.88 -13.93
N SER A 41 11.33 -1.94 -13.70
CA SER A 41 11.92 -2.79 -12.67
C SER A 41 11.28 -2.56 -11.30
N SER A 42 10.93 -3.65 -10.62
CA SER A 42 10.41 -3.62 -9.25
C SER A 42 11.48 -3.33 -8.20
N LYS A 43 12.77 -3.26 -8.59
CA LYS A 43 13.86 -2.90 -7.68
C LYS A 43 13.82 -1.39 -7.37
N PRO A 44 14.14 -0.97 -6.13
CA PRO A 44 14.33 0.44 -5.79
C PRO A 44 15.38 1.11 -6.69
N THR A 45 15.02 2.19 -7.39
CA THR A 45 15.98 2.99 -8.14
C THR A 45 16.59 4.04 -7.20
N ILE A 46 17.78 3.75 -6.68
CA ILE A 46 18.46 4.63 -5.72
C ILE A 46 19.37 5.61 -6.48
N ILE A 47 18.96 6.88 -6.54
CA ILE A 47 19.77 7.95 -7.12
C ILE A 47 20.81 8.42 -6.07
N PRO A 48 22.09 8.59 -6.43
CA PRO A 48 23.09 9.17 -5.54
C PRO A 48 22.64 10.54 -5.00
N GLY A 49 22.69 10.73 -3.68
CA GLY A 49 22.25 12.00 -3.07
C GLY A 49 20.74 12.24 -3.05
N ARG A 50 19.90 11.18 -3.16
CA ARG A 50 18.42 11.30 -3.20
C ARG A 50 17.82 12.19 -2.11
N HIS A 51 18.37 12.21 -0.90
CA HIS A 51 17.84 13.02 0.21
C HIS A 51 18.10 14.51 -0.02
N VAL A 52 19.28 14.84 -0.56
CA VAL A 52 19.62 16.22 -0.95
C VAL A 52 18.72 16.67 -2.09
N LEU A 53 18.54 15.85 -3.12
CA LEU A 53 17.65 16.13 -4.24
C LEU A 53 16.20 16.32 -3.77
N ASN A 54 15.71 15.40 -2.94
CA ASN A 54 14.35 15.44 -2.41
C ASN A 54 14.08 16.63 -1.51
N THR A 55 15.05 17.02 -0.70
CA THR A 55 14.98 18.22 0.16
C THR A 55 15.05 19.47 -0.70
N GLY A 56 15.96 19.51 -1.68
CA GLY A 56 16.08 20.60 -2.64
C GLY A 56 14.79 20.86 -3.41
N LEU A 57 14.09 19.81 -3.87
CA LEU A 57 12.79 19.93 -4.53
C LEU A 57 11.71 20.51 -3.62
N VAL A 58 11.70 20.15 -2.33
CA VAL A 58 10.74 20.69 -1.36
C VAL A 58 11.04 22.16 -1.06
N THR A 59 12.31 22.49 -0.82
CA THR A 59 12.76 23.87 -0.59
C THR A 59 12.50 24.76 -1.81
N ALA A 60 12.75 24.25 -3.02
CA ALA A 60 12.46 24.96 -4.27
C ALA A 60 10.95 25.22 -4.42
N ASN A 61 10.09 24.22 -4.14
CA ASN A 61 8.64 24.43 -4.15
C ASN A 61 8.22 25.49 -3.13
N ALA A 62 8.70 25.41 -1.88
CA ALA A 62 8.40 26.40 -0.85
C ALA A 62 8.82 27.83 -1.26
N ALA A 63 9.98 27.98 -1.89
CA ALA A 63 10.44 29.26 -2.42
C ALA A 63 9.53 29.78 -3.55
N THR A 64 9.15 28.90 -4.50
CA THR A 64 8.23 29.27 -5.58
C THR A 64 6.82 29.59 -5.10
N MET A 65 6.37 28.97 -3.99
CA MET A 65 5.11 29.32 -3.31
C MET A 65 5.16 30.73 -2.71
N GLY A 66 6.28 31.08 -2.05
CA GLY A 66 6.49 32.43 -1.54
C GLY A 66 6.50 33.48 -2.66
N ALA A 67 7.18 33.20 -3.77
CA ALA A 67 7.16 34.04 -4.96
C ALA A 67 5.75 34.15 -5.56
N PHE A 68 4.99 33.05 -5.63
CA PHE A 68 3.61 33.04 -6.11
C PHE A 68 2.72 33.96 -5.26
N ILE A 69 2.73 33.81 -3.93
CA ILE A 69 1.85 34.61 -3.05
C ILE A 69 2.19 36.11 -3.09
N THR A 70 3.48 36.45 -3.17
CA THR A 70 3.94 37.85 -3.13
C THR A 70 3.90 38.56 -4.48
N MET A 71 4.12 37.85 -5.60
CA MET A 71 4.32 38.45 -6.91
C MET A 71 3.19 38.14 -7.91
N ALA A 72 2.32 37.14 -7.66
CA ALA A 72 1.21 36.81 -8.55
C ALA A 72 0.15 37.91 -8.69
N PRO A 73 -0.25 38.65 -7.63
CA PRO A 73 -1.30 39.68 -7.76
C PRO A 73 -0.94 40.82 -8.73
N GLY A 74 0.36 41.07 -8.95
CA GLY A 74 0.86 42.12 -9.84
C GLY A 74 1.13 41.68 -11.28
N SER A 75 1.15 40.38 -11.58
CA SER A 75 1.48 39.89 -12.93
C SER A 75 0.96 38.47 -13.18
N PRO A 76 -0.06 38.30 -14.04
CA PRO A 76 -0.56 36.98 -14.44
C PRO A 76 0.50 36.08 -15.08
N MET A 77 1.51 36.65 -15.73
CA MET A 77 2.61 35.89 -16.33
C MET A 77 3.50 35.23 -15.27
N ILE A 78 3.78 35.95 -14.16
CA ILE A 78 4.55 35.40 -13.04
C ILE A 78 3.74 34.32 -12.32
N ALA A 79 2.43 34.53 -12.15
CA ALA A 79 1.53 33.54 -11.58
C ALA A 79 1.54 32.23 -12.38
N ALA A 80 1.39 32.32 -13.70
CA ALA A 80 1.43 31.17 -14.60
C ALA A 80 2.80 30.47 -14.58
N GLY A 81 3.90 31.26 -14.58
CA GLY A 81 5.26 30.72 -14.50
C GLY A 81 5.52 29.96 -13.19
N ALA A 82 5.06 30.49 -12.06
CA ALA A 82 5.21 29.85 -10.75
C ALA A 82 4.37 28.57 -10.63
N LEU A 83 3.16 28.54 -11.17
CA LEU A 83 2.34 27.32 -11.23
C LEU A 83 2.94 26.27 -12.18
N ALA A 84 3.47 26.68 -13.33
CA ALA A 84 4.17 25.77 -14.24
C ALA A 84 5.43 25.18 -13.59
N ALA A 85 6.20 25.99 -12.86
CA ALA A 85 7.35 25.54 -12.09
C ALA A 85 6.93 24.55 -10.99
N ASN A 86 5.87 24.85 -10.24
CA ASN A 86 5.29 23.94 -9.24
C ASN A 86 4.91 22.59 -9.86
N THR A 87 4.22 22.58 -11.00
CA THR A 87 3.86 21.35 -11.73
C THR A 87 5.11 20.53 -12.08
N LEU A 88 6.15 21.17 -12.62
CA LEU A 88 7.39 20.47 -12.99
C LEU A 88 8.13 19.89 -11.78
N LEU A 89 8.21 20.68 -10.70
CA LEU A 89 8.89 20.27 -9.46
C LEU A 89 8.11 19.16 -8.74
N SER A 90 6.79 19.28 -8.65
CA SER A 90 5.90 18.26 -8.06
C SER A 90 5.93 16.95 -8.85
N PHE A 91 5.97 17.02 -10.18
CA PHE A 91 6.13 15.85 -11.05
C PHE A 91 7.47 15.14 -10.82
N THR A 92 8.56 15.93 -10.78
CA THR A 92 9.89 15.39 -10.49
C THR A 92 9.94 14.78 -9.09
N LYS A 93 9.28 15.41 -8.11
CA LYS A 93 9.19 14.93 -6.73
C LYS A 93 8.41 13.62 -6.62
N GLY A 94 7.25 13.50 -7.27
CA GLY A 94 6.46 12.28 -7.28
C GLY A 94 7.19 11.12 -7.95
N TYR A 95 7.88 11.39 -9.07
CA TYR A 95 8.75 10.41 -9.72
C TYR A 95 9.89 9.94 -8.81
N THR A 96 10.70 10.87 -8.30
CA THR A 96 11.91 10.54 -7.51
C THR A 96 11.59 9.84 -6.20
N THR A 97 10.49 10.22 -5.54
CA THR A 97 10.04 9.58 -4.29
C THR A 97 9.54 8.15 -4.58
N THR A 98 8.67 7.97 -5.58
CA THR A 98 8.05 6.66 -5.87
C THR A 98 9.01 5.68 -6.56
N ALA A 99 9.93 6.19 -7.38
CA ALA A 99 10.95 5.37 -8.03
C ALA A 99 11.92 4.74 -7.02
N ALA A 100 12.16 5.41 -5.88
CA ALA A 100 13.04 4.92 -4.83
C ALA A 100 12.42 3.83 -3.93
N ILE A 101 11.13 3.52 -4.07
CA ILE A 101 10.43 2.53 -3.24
C ILE A 101 10.44 1.16 -3.95
N GLY A 102 10.58 0.06 -3.20
CA GLY A 102 10.61 -1.29 -3.75
C GLY A 102 9.22 -1.82 -4.14
N GLY A 103 9.19 -2.78 -5.06
CA GLY A 103 7.96 -3.41 -5.56
C GLY A 103 7.09 -4.05 -4.47
N ALA A 104 7.71 -4.63 -3.44
CA ALA A 104 7.01 -5.23 -2.30
C ALA A 104 6.26 -4.18 -1.45
N ASP A 105 6.78 -2.95 -1.37
CA ASP A 105 6.20 -1.87 -0.57
C ASP A 105 5.25 -0.96 -1.38
N MET A 106 5.10 -1.22 -2.69
CA MET A 106 4.17 -0.48 -3.56
C MET A 106 2.73 -0.38 -3.04
N PRO A 107 2.16 -1.40 -2.37
CA PRO A 107 0.80 -1.30 -1.84
C PRO A 107 0.64 -0.15 -0.84
N VAL A 108 1.65 0.12 0.00
CA VAL A 108 1.66 1.27 0.93
C VAL A 108 1.72 2.59 0.15
N VAL A 109 2.49 2.64 -0.93
CA VAL A 109 2.56 3.85 -1.78
C VAL A 109 1.20 4.17 -2.40
N ILE A 110 0.46 3.14 -2.85
CA ILE A 110 -0.88 3.33 -3.40
C ILE A 110 -1.82 3.98 -2.37
N THR A 111 -1.80 3.52 -1.13
CA THR A 111 -2.69 4.06 -0.09
C THR A 111 -2.29 5.48 0.32
N VAL A 112 -0.99 5.79 0.34
CA VAL A 112 -0.49 7.15 0.58
C VAL A 112 -0.89 8.11 -0.54
N LEU A 113 -0.77 7.68 -1.80
CA LEU A 113 -1.18 8.49 -2.95
C LEU A 113 -2.72 8.66 -3.01
N ASN A 114 -3.47 7.66 -2.53
CA ASN A 114 -4.92 7.79 -2.32
C ASN A 114 -5.27 8.80 -1.22
N ALA A 115 -4.48 8.89 -0.15
CA ALA A 115 -4.65 9.96 0.83
C ALA A 115 -4.37 11.34 0.21
N TYR A 116 -3.31 11.44 -0.60
CA TYR A 116 -2.93 12.69 -1.26
C TYR A 116 -3.96 13.16 -2.28
N SER A 117 -4.61 12.27 -3.04
CA SER A 117 -5.71 12.66 -3.93
C SER A 117 -6.88 13.27 -3.15
N GLY A 118 -7.19 12.73 -1.96
CA GLY A 118 -8.18 13.31 -1.05
C GLY A 118 -7.79 14.71 -0.57
N PHE A 119 -6.56 14.90 -0.10
CA PHE A 119 -6.08 16.23 0.34
C PHE A 119 -5.95 17.25 -0.80
N ALA A 120 -5.65 16.81 -2.02
CA ALA A 120 -5.70 17.68 -3.20
C ALA A 120 -7.14 18.15 -3.46
N LEU A 121 -8.14 17.28 -3.30
CA LEU A 121 -9.56 17.63 -3.44
C LEU A 121 -10.03 18.59 -2.33
N VAL A 122 -9.49 18.48 -1.12
CA VAL A 122 -9.72 19.48 -0.04
C VAL A 122 -9.18 20.84 -0.45
N ALA A 123 -7.97 20.90 -1.00
CA ALA A 123 -7.38 22.15 -1.48
C ALA A 123 -8.22 22.77 -2.62
N GLU A 124 -8.70 21.96 -3.56
CA GLU A 124 -9.62 22.40 -4.62
C GLU A 124 -10.98 22.85 -4.06
N GLY A 125 -11.51 22.18 -3.04
CA GLY A 125 -12.73 22.57 -2.35
C GLY A 125 -12.63 23.95 -1.69
N PHE A 126 -11.51 24.24 -1.01
CA PHE A 126 -11.25 25.60 -0.50
C PHE A 126 -11.01 26.63 -1.61
N MET A 127 -10.40 26.24 -2.72
CA MET A 127 -10.17 27.14 -3.86
C MET A 127 -11.47 27.53 -4.57
N LEU A 128 -12.43 26.62 -4.66
CA LEU A 128 -13.72 26.82 -5.34
C LEU A 128 -14.85 27.21 -4.38
N ASP A 129 -14.55 27.42 -3.09
CA ASP A 129 -15.52 27.63 -2.01
C ASP A 129 -16.66 26.58 -2.03
N ASN A 130 -16.30 25.31 -2.27
CA ASN A 130 -17.23 24.21 -2.43
C ASN A 130 -17.16 23.23 -1.24
N PRO A 131 -18.13 23.25 -0.31
CA PRO A 131 -18.11 22.41 0.87
C PRO A 131 -18.25 20.91 0.56
N LEU A 132 -18.83 20.54 -0.59
CA LEU A 132 -18.93 19.15 -1.01
C LEU A 132 -17.55 18.58 -1.32
N LEU A 133 -16.73 19.31 -2.10
CA LEU A 133 -15.37 18.89 -2.45
C LEU A 133 -14.49 18.79 -1.20
N THR A 134 -14.61 19.76 -0.29
CA THR A 134 -13.89 19.75 0.99
C THR A 134 -14.26 18.54 1.83
N SER A 135 -15.56 18.24 1.98
CA SER A 135 -16.04 17.13 2.80
C SER A 135 -15.67 15.77 2.22
N VAL A 136 -15.85 15.58 0.90
CA VAL A 136 -15.49 14.34 0.21
C VAL A 136 -13.98 14.15 0.21
N GLY A 137 -13.21 15.22 -0.05
CA GLY A 137 -11.75 15.16 -0.01
C GLY A 137 -11.20 14.78 1.36
N ALA A 138 -11.76 15.34 2.43
CA ALA A 138 -11.36 15.01 3.80
C ALA A 138 -11.65 13.53 4.12
N LEU A 139 -12.81 13.01 3.72
CA LEU A 139 -13.17 11.60 3.91
C LEU A 139 -12.19 10.67 3.19
N ILE A 140 -11.87 10.96 1.93
CA ILE A 140 -10.91 10.16 1.14
C ILE A 140 -9.51 10.26 1.76
N GLY A 141 -9.06 11.47 2.10
CA GLY A 141 -7.73 11.73 2.64
C GLY A 141 -7.47 11.02 3.97
N VAL A 142 -8.43 11.10 4.89
CA VAL A 142 -8.35 10.43 6.21
C VAL A 142 -8.43 8.91 6.05
N SER A 143 -9.36 8.41 5.22
CA SER A 143 -9.49 6.98 4.95
C SER A 143 -8.19 6.38 4.38
N GLY A 144 -7.60 7.03 3.37
CA GLY A 144 -6.32 6.62 2.80
C GLY A 144 -5.18 6.64 3.83
N SER A 145 -5.14 7.66 4.69
CA SER A 145 -4.10 7.80 5.73
C SER A 145 -4.19 6.70 6.79
N ILE A 146 -5.40 6.36 7.24
CA ILE A 146 -5.65 5.26 8.18
C ILE A 146 -5.23 3.92 7.54
N LEU A 147 -5.62 3.69 6.29
CA LEU A 147 -5.26 2.46 5.58
C LEU A 147 -3.73 2.34 5.43
N SER A 148 -3.03 3.42 5.06
CA SER A 148 -1.56 3.44 5.03
C SER A 148 -0.94 3.09 6.38
N TYR A 149 -1.50 3.59 7.48
CA TYR A 149 -1.04 3.29 8.83
C TYR A 149 -1.21 1.80 9.17
N ILE A 150 -2.41 1.25 8.95
CA ILE A 150 -2.71 -0.17 9.23
C ILE A 150 -1.77 -1.07 8.42
N MET A 151 -1.53 -0.76 7.15
CA MET A 151 -0.58 -1.52 6.34
C MET A 151 0.85 -1.46 6.89
N CYS A 152 1.31 -0.27 7.30
CA CYS A 152 2.65 -0.11 7.87
C CYS A 152 2.82 -0.93 9.17
N VAL A 153 1.83 -0.87 10.06
CA VAL A 153 1.81 -1.65 11.31
C VAL A 153 1.83 -3.15 11.00
N ALA A 154 0.99 -3.62 10.09
CA ALA A 154 0.93 -5.03 9.69
C ALA A 154 2.21 -5.53 8.99
N MET A 155 3.02 -4.63 8.41
CA MET A 155 4.35 -4.97 7.85
C MET A 155 5.48 -4.86 8.89
N ASN A 156 5.18 -4.47 10.13
CA ASN A 156 6.15 -4.09 11.16
C ASN A 156 7.22 -3.09 10.65
N ARG A 157 6.77 -2.10 9.87
CA ARG A 157 7.64 -1.06 9.28
C ARG A 157 6.99 0.31 9.43
N SER A 158 7.76 1.32 9.82
CA SER A 158 7.25 2.69 9.88
C SER A 158 7.03 3.29 8.47
N LEU A 159 6.06 4.20 8.36
CA LEU A 159 5.78 4.93 7.13
C LEU A 159 7.01 5.69 6.60
N THR A 160 7.82 6.24 7.51
CA THR A 160 9.08 6.92 7.17
C THR A 160 10.10 5.96 6.55
N ASN A 161 10.21 4.75 7.07
CA ASN A 161 11.10 3.72 6.53
C ASN A 161 10.66 3.26 5.13
N VAL A 162 9.35 3.22 4.89
CA VAL A 162 8.79 2.86 3.57
C VAL A 162 8.98 3.99 2.55
N LEU A 163 8.62 5.24 2.89
CA LEU A 163 8.65 6.36 1.94
C LEU A 163 10.06 6.90 1.66
N PHE A 164 10.93 6.92 2.67
CA PHE A 164 12.29 7.47 2.53
C PHE A 164 13.38 6.41 2.44
N GLY A 165 13.00 5.14 2.50
CA GLY A 165 13.88 3.99 2.32
C GLY A 165 15.00 3.97 3.35
N GLY A 166 14.70 3.55 4.59
CA GLY A 166 15.71 3.22 5.60
C GLY A 166 16.72 4.33 5.91
N ILE A 167 16.34 5.29 6.75
CA ILE A 167 17.32 6.12 7.50
C ILE A 167 18.10 5.24 8.51
N SER A 168 17.62 4.02 8.76
CA SER A 168 18.34 2.99 9.51
C SER A 168 18.04 1.65 8.86
N ALA A 169 19.05 0.99 8.28
CA ALA A 169 19.04 -0.47 8.37
C ALA A 169 19.23 -0.77 9.87
N PRO A 170 18.34 -1.52 10.54
CA PRO A 170 18.68 -2.08 11.83
C PRO A 170 19.97 -2.86 11.63
N THR A 171 21.03 -2.39 12.28
CA THR A 171 22.31 -3.07 12.35
C THR A 171 22.07 -4.30 13.21
N GLY A 172 21.96 -5.46 12.57
CA GLY A 172 21.80 -6.74 13.26
C GLY A 172 20.65 -7.58 12.74
N VAL A 173 20.67 -7.92 11.45
CA VAL A 173 20.05 -9.19 11.06
C VAL A 173 20.99 -10.26 11.59
N GLN A 174 20.65 -10.88 12.73
CA GLN A 174 21.32 -12.11 13.11
C GLN A 174 21.11 -13.08 11.95
N GLU A 175 22.20 -13.55 11.33
CA GLU A 175 22.13 -14.66 10.39
C GLU A 175 21.61 -15.89 11.14
N TYR A 176 20.30 -16.11 11.05
CA TYR A 176 19.72 -17.37 11.46
C TYR A 176 20.16 -18.41 10.44
N LYS A 177 21.15 -19.22 10.80
CA LYS A 177 21.47 -20.40 10.00
C LYS A 177 20.25 -21.31 10.05
N PRO A 178 19.72 -21.78 8.90
CA PRO A 178 18.64 -22.75 8.91
C PRO A 178 19.09 -23.97 9.72
N GLN A 179 18.34 -24.29 10.77
CA GLN A 179 18.55 -25.46 11.61
C GLN A 179 17.53 -26.53 11.22
N GLY A 180 17.99 -27.76 11.00
CA GLY A 180 17.15 -28.89 10.58
C GLY A 180 17.24 -29.22 9.09
N GLU A 181 16.60 -30.32 8.71
CA GLU A 181 16.46 -30.76 7.32
C GLU A 181 15.03 -30.50 6.84
N VAL A 182 14.88 -30.14 5.57
CA VAL A 182 13.55 -29.94 4.95
C VAL A 182 12.93 -31.30 4.68
N THR A 183 11.82 -31.60 5.35
CA THR A 183 11.02 -32.80 5.05
C THR A 183 10.12 -32.53 3.85
N THR A 184 10.22 -33.38 2.83
CA THR A 184 9.39 -33.31 1.62
C THR A 184 8.29 -34.36 1.68
N THR A 185 7.07 -33.99 1.28
CA THR A 185 5.89 -34.87 1.27
C THR A 185 5.31 -34.96 -0.14
N SER A 186 4.61 -36.06 -0.47
CA SER A 186 3.95 -36.21 -1.77
C SER A 186 2.53 -35.61 -1.79
N VAL A 187 1.94 -35.48 -2.97
CA VAL A 187 0.56 -34.98 -3.12
C VAL A 187 -0.45 -35.97 -2.52
N ASP A 188 -0.19 -37.27 -2.67
CA ASP A 188 -1.08 -38.32 -2.15
C ASP A 188 -1.07 -38.31 -0.62
N ASP A 189 0.12 -38.21 0.00
CA ASP A 189 0.24 -38.13 1.47
C ASP A 189 -0.45 -36.88 2.03
N LEU A 190 -0.38 -35.73 1.34
CA LEU A 190 -1.09 -34.52 1.74
C LEU A 190 -2.61 -34.68 1.64
N ALA A 191 -3.09 -35.33 0.58
CA ALA A 191 -4.51 -35.61 0.41
C ALA A 191 -5.02 -36.54 1.52
N ASP A 192 -4.26 -37.58 1.87
CA ASP A 192 -4.58 -38.48 2.97
C ASP A 192 -4.55 -37.76 4.32
N ALA A 193 -3.55 -36.90 4.58
CA ALA A 193 -3.51 -36.08 5.79
C ALA A 193 -4.73 -35.15 5.91
N LEU A 194 -5.10 -34.49 4.82
CA LEU A 194 -6.29 -33.63 4.76
C LEU A 194 -7.59 -34.39 5.04
N LEU A 195 -7.74 -35.60 4.48
CA LEU A 195 -8.93 -36.42 4.66
C LEU A 195 -9.07 -37.03 6.06
N ASN A 196 -7.96 -37.16 6.79
CA ASN A 196 -7.92 -37.70 8.15
C ASN A 196 -7.92 -36.62 9.25
N SER A 197 -7.95 -35.34 8.88
CA SER A 197 -8.01 -34.22 9.83
C SER A 197 -9.45 -33.86 10.18
N GLU A 198 -9.71 -33.41 11.41
CA GLU A 198 -11.01 -32.88 11.84
C GLU A 198 -11.08 -31.35 11.61
N SER A 199 -9.94 -30.67 11.78
CA SER A 199 -9.78 -29.22 11.64
C SER A 199 -8.58 -28.85 10.75
N VAL A 200 -8.82 -28.04 9.72
CA VAL A 200 -7.81 -27.59 8.76
C VAL A 200 -7.85 -26.07 8.59
N ILE A 201 -6.68 -25.43 8.68
CA ILE A 201 -6.51 -24.01 8.39
C ILE A 201 -5.70 -23.82 7.11
N PHE A 202 -6.24 -23.08 6.14
CA PHE A 202 -5.52 -22.65 4.95
C PHE A 202 -4.96 -21.23 5.13
N ILE A 203 -3.64 -21.09 5.09
CA ILE A 203 -2.96 -19.79 5.11
C ILE A 203 -2.60 -19.41 3.68
N VAL A 204 -3.29 -18.42 3.12
CA VAL A 204 -3.11 -18.02 1.71
C VAL A 204 -2.23 -16.78 1.57
N GLY A 205 -1.36 -16.78 0.56
CA GLY A 205 -0.51 -15.65 0.22
C GLY A 205 -0.58 -15.23 -1.25
N TYR A 206 0.28 -14.30 -1.63
CA TYR A 206 0.32 -13.77 -3.00
C TYR A 206 0.59 -14.85 -4.06
N GLY A 207 1.29 -15.94 -3.72
CA GLY A 207 1.54 -17.04 -4.65
C GLY A 207 0.26 -17.72 -5.15
N MET A 208 -0.80 -17.77 -4.34
CA MET A 208 -2.12 -18.24 -4.76
C MET A 208 -2.66 -17.40 -5.92
N ALA A 209 -2.57 -16.07 -5.79
CA ALA A 209 -3.07 -15.13 -6.79
C ALA A 209 -2.29 -15.22 -8.11
N VAL A 210 -0.96 -15.36 -8.03
CA VAL A 210 -0.08 -15.50 -9.21
C VAL A 210 -0.38 -16.79 -9.96
N ALA A 211 -0.59 -17.89 -9.24
CA ALA A 211 -0.90 -19.20 -9.82
C ALA A 211 -2.37 -19.35 -10.27
N LYS A 212 -3.23 -18.38 -9.96
CA LYS A 212 -4.70 -18.47 -10.12
C LYS A 212 -5.30 -19.71 -9.43
N ALA A 213 -4.75 -20.06 -8.26
CA ALA A 213 -5.10 -21.29 -7.55
C ALA A 213 -6.41 -21.19 -6.74
N GLN A 214 -7.03 -20.01 -6.63
CA GLN A 214 -8.21 -19.79 -5.78
C GLN A 214 -9.38 -20.74 -6.11
N TYR A 215 -9.60 -21.05 -7.38
CA TYR A 215 -10.65 -21.98 -7.81
C TYR A 215 -10.35 -23.42 -7.42
N ALA A 216 -9.09 -23.84 -7.53
CA ALA A 216 -8.66 -25.17 -7.13
C ALA A 216 -8.78 -25.35 -5.62
N ILE A 217 -8.40 -24.33 -4.85
CA ILE A 217 -8.53 -24.34 -3.38
C ILE A 217 -10.00 -24.36 -2.98
N SER A 218 -10.86 -23.57 -3.62
CA SER A 218 -12.31 -23.59 -3.36
C SER A 218 -12.91 -24.99 -3.54
N ASN A 219 -12.59 -25.67 -4.65
CA ASN A 219 -13.03 -27.06 -4.88
C ASN A 219 -12.52 -28.03 -3.80
N ILE A 220 -11.26 -27.88 -3.33
CA ILE A 220 -10.72 -28.70 -2.24
C ILE A 220 -11.51 -28.47 -0.96
N VAL A 221 -11.81 -27.21 -0.62
CA VAL A 221 -12.59 -26.84 0.57
C VAL A 221 -13.99 -27.43 0.50
N GLU A 222 -14.66 -27.37 -0.66
CA GLU A 222 -15.98 -27.99 -0.84
C GLU A 222 -15.95 -29.51 -0.58
N ILE A 223 -14.93 -30.21 -1.09
CA ILE A 223 -14.76 -31.65 -0.88
C ILE A 223 -14.55 -31.96 0.60
N LEU A 224 -13.66 -31.23 1.29
CA LEU A 224 -13.38 -31.44 2.72
C LEU A 224 -14.62 -31.16 3.57
N ARG A 225 -15.33 -30.07 3.31
CA ARG A 225 -16.57 -29.74 4.03
C ARG A 225 -17.68 -30.76 3.79
N SER A 226 -17.78 -31.33 2.59
CA SER A 226 -18.76 -32.40 2.31
C SER A 226 -18.54 -33.67 3.15
N LYS A 227 -17.32 -33.86 3.66
CA LYS A 227 -16.93 -34.96 4.55
C LYS A 227 -17.04 -34.59 6.04
N GLY A 228 -17.52 -33.39 6.37
CA GLY A 228 -17.70 -32.92 7.75
C GLY A 228 -16.45 -32.31 8.38
N ILE A 229 -15.39 -32.07 7.61
CA ILE A 229 -14.14 -31.48 8.11
C ILE A 229 -14.32 -29.96 8.28
N THR A 230 -13.86 -29.42 9.41
CA THR A 230 -13.89 -27.97 9.67
C THR A 230 -12.76 -27.30 8.92
N VAL A 231 -13.08 -26.42 7.98
CA VAL A 231 -12.10 -25.73 7.15
C VAL A 231 -12.24 -24.22 7.33
N ARG A 232 -11.13 -23.57 7.67
CA ARG A 232 -11.03 -22.11 7.85
C ARG A 232 -9.88 -21.54 7.03
N PHE A 233 -10.01 -20.29 6.62
CA PHE A 233 -8.96 -19.52 5.95
C PHE A 233 -8.40 -18.49 6.91
N ALA A 234 -7.08 -18.40 6.96
CA ALA A 234 -6.34 -17.40 7.69
C ALA A 234 -5.77 -16.39 6.68
N ILE A 235 -6.23 -15.13 6.74
CA ILE A 235 -5.72 -14.06 5.87
C ILE A 235 -4.90 -13.07 6.69
N HIS A 236 -3.65 -12.88 6.28
CA HIS A 236 -2.82 -11.84 6.85
C HIS A 236 -3.19 -10.49 6.20
N PRO A 237 -3.29 -9.37 6.95
CA PRO A 237 -3.68 -8.07 6.41
C PRO A 237 -2.85 -7.54 5.23
N VAL A 238 -1.62 -8.02 5.06
CA VAL A 238 -0.69 -7.63 3.98
C VAL A 238 -0.44 -8.75 2.98
N ALA A 239 -1.24 -9.82 3.01
CA ALA A 239 -1.20 -10.88 2.03
C ALA A 239 -1.66 -10.34 0.66
N GLY A 240 -0.71 -10.24 -0.29
CA GLY A 240 -0.97 -9.81 -1.66
C GLY A 240 -0.20 -8.56 -2.06
N ARG A 241 -0.70 -7.88 -3.10
CA ARG A 241 -0.19 -6.60 -3.63
C ARG A 241 -1.20 -5.46 -3.51
N MET A 242 -2.32 -5.70 -2.86
CA MET A 242 -3.33 -4.70 -2.54
C MET A 242 -4.04 -5.12 -1.23
N PRO A 243 -4.43 -4.17 -0.36
CA PRO A 243 -5.23 -4.48 0.81
C PRO A 243 -6.47 -5.30 0.46
N GLY A 244 -6.70 -6.39 1.20
CA GLY A 244 -7.87 -7.27 0.98
C GLY A 244 -7.85 -8.05 -0.34
N GLN A 245 -6.73 -8.08 -1.08
CA GLN A 245 -6.67 -8.77 -2.38
C GLN A 245 -7.04 -10.25 -2.25
N CYS A 246 -6.54 -10.94 -1.23
CA CYS A 246 -6.84 -12.36 -1.02
C CYS A 246 -8.33 -12.59 -0.69
N ASN A 247 -8.94 -11.73 0.13
CA ASN A 247 -10.37 -11.82 0.46
C ASN A 247 -11.22 -11.72 -0.81
N VAL A 248 -10.90 -10.75 -1.69
CA VAL A 248 -11.62 -10.55 -2.95
C VAL A 248 -11.45 -11.75 -3.90
N LEU A 249 -10.24 -12.33 -3.98
CA LEU A 249 -9.99 -13.50 -4.83
C LEU A 249 -10.70 -14.77 -4.34
N LEU A 250 -10.79 -14.95 -3.02
CA LEU A 250 -11.54 -16.07 -2.44
C LEU A 250 -13.04 -15.88 -2.63
N ALA A 251 -13.54 -14.65 -2.50
CA ALA A 251 -14.93 -14.32 -2.82
C ALA A 251 -15.25 -14.55 -4.31
N GLU A 252 -14.33 -14.21 -5.23
CA GLU A 252 -14.45 -14.52 -6.66
C GLU A 252 -14.57 -16.04 -6.89
N ALA A 253 -13.83 -16.84 -6.12
CA ALA A 253 -13.90 -18.30 -6.14
C ALA A 253 -15.09 -18.88 -5.35
N SER A 254 -16.05 -18.05 -4.95
CA SER A 254 -17.26 -18.43 -4.20
C SER A 254 -16.98 -19.08 -2.83
N VAL A 255 -15.83 -18.78 -2.23
CA VAL A 255 -15.54 -19.20 -0.85
C VAL A 255 -16.44 -18.41 0.11
N PRO A 256 -17.20 -19.08 1.00
CA PRO A 256 -18.05 -18.41 1.97
C PRO A 256 -17.25 -17.52 2.93
N TYR A 257 -17.75 -16.30 3.20
CA TYR A 257 -17.04 -15.32 4.06
C TYR A 257 -16.97 -15.73 5.53
N ASP A 258 -17.88 -16.58 6.01
CA ASP A 258 -17.93 -17.09 7.39
C ASP A 258 -16.72 -17.95 7.75
N ILE A 259 -16.06 -18.54 6.75
CA ILE A 259 -14.84 -19.32 6.95
C ILE A 259 -13.57 -18.55 6.60
N VAL A 260 -13.68 -17.26 6.27
CA VAL A 260 -12.56 -16.39 5.96
C VAL A 260 -12.32 -15.45 7.13
N LEU A 261 -11.29 -15.74 7.90
CA LEU A 261 -10.97 -15.03 9.13
C LEU A 261 -9.70 -14.20 8.97
N GLU A 262 -9.72 -13.02 9.59
CA GLU A 262 -8.53 -12.18 9.69
C GLU A 262 -7.56 -12.74 10.73
N MET A 263 -6.29 -12.32 10.65
CA MET A 263 -5.22 -12.82 11.52
C MET A 263 -5.56 -12.74 13.02
N ASP A 264 -6.12 -11.63 13.48
CA ASP A 264 -6.44 -11.42 14.89
C ASP A 264 -7.60 -12.30 15.38
N GLU A 265 -8.43 -12.83 14.47
CA GLU A 265 -9.58 -13.66 14.80
C GLU A 265 -9.24 -15.15 14.87
N ILE A 266 -8.24 -15.60 14.09
CA ILE A 266 -7.89 -17.03 13.95
C ILE A 266 -6.61 -17.43 14.67
N ASN A 267 -5.81 -16.47 15.15
CA ASN A 267 -4.52 -16.76 15.77
C ASN A 267 -4.63 -17.71 16.99
N ASP A 268 -5.66 -17.55 17.81
CA ASP A 268 -5.86 -18.41 18.99
C ASP A 268 -6.31 -19.84 18.62
N ASP A 269 -6.78 -20.06 17.38
CA ASP A 269 -7.32 -21.34 16.92
C ASP A 269 -6.24 -22.29 16.38
N PHE A 270 -5.00 -21.83 16.19
CA PHE A 270 -3.92 -22.66 15.62
C PHE A 270 -3.51 -23.80 16.56
N SER A 271 -3.60 -23.63 17.89
CA SER A 271 -3.27 -24.70 18.85
C SER A 271 -4.22 -25.89 18.76
N ASP A 272 -5.45 -25.64 18.33
CA ASP A 272 -6.56 -26.59 18.30
C ASP A 272 -6.84 -27.09 16.86
N THR A 273 -5.88 -26.90 15.95
CA THR A 273 -5.99 -27.28 14.54
C THR A 273 -5.06 -28.44 14.21
N ASP A 274 -5.59 -29.47 13.54
CA ASP A 274 -4.81 -30.67 13.21
C ASP A 274 -3.80 -30.41 12.09
N LEU A 275 -4.18 -29.59 11.11
CA LEU A 275 -3.36 -29.32 9.93
C LEU A 275 -3.45 -27.87 9.46
N ALA A 276 -2.29 -27.21 9.34
CA ALA A 276 -2.15 -25.90 8.72
C ALA A 276 -1.47 -26.02 7.34
N VAL A 277 -2.15 -25.56 6.28
CA VAL A 277 -1.65 -25.62 4.90
C VAL A 277 -1.31 -24.23 4.42
N VAL A 278 -0.02 -23.96 4.23
CA VAL A 278 0.50 -22.69 3.73
C VAL A 278 0.58 -22.70 2.21
N ILE A 279 -0.17 -21.82 1.54
CA ILE A 279 -0.24 -21.74 0.08
C ILE A 279 0.26 -20.39 -0.42
N GLY A 280 1.48 -20.39 -0.97
CA GLY A 280 2.03 -19.20 -1.63
C GLY A 280 2.30 -18.03 -0.68
N ALA A 281 2.51 -18.32 0.60
CA ALA A 281 2.90 -17.39 1.66
C ALA A 281 4.28 -17.76 2.20
N ASN A 282 5.06 -16.77 2.64
CA ASN A 282 6.39 -16.99 3.22
C ASN A 282 6.63 -15.97 4.34
N ASP A 283 6.71 -14.69 4.00
CA ASP A 283 7.00 -13.64 4.99
C ASP A 283 5.94 -13.57 6.10
N THR A 284 4.67 -13.81 5.78
CA THR A 284 3.53 -13.75 6.72
C THR A 284 3.46 -14.92 7.71
N VAL A 285 4.20 -16.01 7.46
CA VAL A 285 4.23 -17.22 8.31
C VAL A 285 5.61 -17.46 8.95
N ASN A 286 6.55 -16.52 8.74
CA ASN A 286 7.92 -16.71 9.20
C ASN A 286 8.03 -16.47 10.73
N PRO A 287 8.44 -17.49 11.51
CA PRO A 287 8.43 -17.47 12.99
C PRO A 287 9.50 -16.55 13.61
N ILE A 288 10.45 -16.03 12.83
CA ILE A 288 11.58 -15.21 13.33
C ILE A 288 11.11 -13.80 13.72
N HIS A 289 9.91 -13.36 13.32
CA HIS A 289 9.36 -12.05 13.70
C HIS A 289 8.18 -12.30 14.65
N GLY A 290 8.38 -12.03 15.94
CA GLY A 290 7.45 -12.39 17.02
C GLY A 290 6.23 -11.48 17.19
N GLU A 291 6.04 -10.46 16.36
CA GLU A 291 4.85 -9.59 16.40
C GLU A 291 4.28 -9.41 14.98
N GLY A 292 2.96 -9.59 14.84
CA GLY A 292 2.20 -9.29 13.64
C GLY A 292 2.24 -10.36 12.55
N LYS A 293 2.30 -11.64 12.91
CA LYS A 293 2.22 -12.80 12.00
C LYS A 293 1.33 -13.90 12.60
N PHE A 294 1.06 -14.94 11.80
CA PHE A 294 0.44 -16.16 12.31
C PHE A 294 1.39 -16.87 13.30
N HIS A 295 0.87 -17.25 14.46
CA HIS A 295 1.60 -17.88 15.57
C HIS A 295 1.05 -19.27 15.88
#